data_AF-A0A537AUD5-F1
#
_entry.id   AF-A0A537AUD5-F1
#
_cell.length_a   1.000
_cell.length_b   1.000
_cell.length_c   1.000
_cell.angle_alpha   90.00
_cell.angle_beta   90.00
_cell.angle_gamma   90.00
#
_symmetry.space_group_name_H-M   'P 1'
#
loop_
_entity.id
_entity.type
_entity.pdbx_description
1 polymer ?
#
loop_
_entity_poly.entity_id
_entity_poly.type
_entity_poly.pdbx_seq_one_letter_code
_entity_poly.pdbx_strand_id
1 'polypeptide(L)'
;MPDKRMSGTNGNRFGFRAIVGRYLQLASQANAMSAYGQSPWAIPMHTHQANPHVHVLVRAESDLGARLNPRKADLHEWRMEFAAELRQRGIAAAASHQAARGVAKNYLNIWQVKAQGEGRLRNQRRRHKNSQVARDTRADALRAWNGAAAVLAQSDKWEDRNLARQVLQFVNTMPLEREPAILAQRGTAPRERGLER
;
A
#
# COMPACT_ATOMS: atom_id res chain seq x y z
N MET A 1 -6.54 -46.64 30.01
CA MET A 1 -7.77 -46.69 29.16
C MET A 1 -8.96 -46.60 30.08
N PRO A 2 -10.05 -45.84 29.78
CA PRO A 2 -10.43 -45.13 28.53
C PRO A 2 -10.26 -43.58 28.65
N ASP A 3 -9.86 -42.82 27.63
CA ASP A 3 -10.52 -42.30 26.40
C ASP A 3 -11.75 -41.40 26.62
N LYS A 4 -11.63 -40.09 26.34
CA LYS A 4 -12.33 -39.38 25.23
C LYS A 4 -12.13 -37.85 25.25
N ARG A 5 -11.43 -37.39 24.21
CA ARG A 5 -11.73 -36.25 23.31
C ARG A 5 -12.45 -35.03 23.87
N MET A 6 -11.81 -33.86 23.69
CA MET A 6 -12.39 -32.76 22.89
C MET A 6 -11.28 -32.07 22.08
N SER A 7 -11.16 -32.48 20.83
CA SER A 7 -10.40 -31.80 19.78
C SER A 7 -11.17 -30.54 19.35
N GLY A 8 -10.64 -29.36 19.66
CA GLY A 8 -11.15 -28.09 19.14
C GLY A 8 -11.05 -28.01 17.62
N THR A 9 -12.21 -27.79 16.99
CA THR A 9 -12.46 -27.16 15.68
C THR A 9 -11.25 -26.93 14.77
N ASN A 10 -11.03 -27.86 13.82
CA ASN A 10 -10.12 -27.67 12.69
C ASN A 10 -10.83 -27.73 11.32
N GLY A 11 -12.14 -27.47 11.29
CA GLY A 11 -12.97 -27.50 10.08
C GLY A 11 -13.42 -26.12 9.63
N ASN A 12 -12.51 -25.28 9.10
CA ASN A 12 -12.89 -24.19 8.17
C ASN A 12 -11.71 -23.47 7.48
N ARG A 13 -10.45 -23.77 7.83
CA ARG A 13 -9.28 -23.05 7.28
C ARG A 13 -8.97 -23.38 5.81
N PHE A 14 -9.39 -24.55 5.32
CA PHE A 14 -9.23 -24.94 3.92
C PHE A 14 -10.17 -24.19 2.97
N GLY A 15 -11.44 -24.01 3.36
CA GLY A 15 -12.43 -23.29 2.55
C GLY A 15 -12.09 -21.81 2.37
N PHE A 16 -11.72 -21.13 3.46
CA PHE A 16 -11.35 -19.71 3.40
C PHE A 16 -10.12 -19.44 2.51
N ARG A 17 -9.09 -20.29 2.59
CA ARG A 17 -7.89 -20.17 1.75
C ARG A 17 -8.17 -20.39 0.26
N ALA A 18 -9.02 -21.36 -0.07
CA ALA A 18 -9.41 -21.62 -1.45
C ALA A 18 -10.23 -20.46 -2.04
N ILE A 19 -11.13 -19.87 -1.24
CA ILE A 19 -11.95 -18.71 -1.64
C ILE A 19 -11.06 -17.49 -1.90
N VAL A 20 -10.16 -17.16 -0.96
CA VAL A 20 -9.23 -16.03 -1.13
C VAL A 20 -8.32 -16.25 -2.34
N GLY A 21 -7.82 -17.48 -2.55
CA GLY A 21 -7.03 -17.83 -3.73
C GLY A 21 -7.77 -17.57 -5.04
N ARG A 22 -9.04 -17.99 -5.14
CA ARG A 22 -9.87 -17.73 -6.33
C ARG A 22 -10.06 -16.24 -6.59
N TYR A 23 -10.29 -15.42 -5.56
CA TYR A 23 -10.42 -13.97 -5.73
C TYR A 23 -9.13 -13.29 -6.14
N LEU A 24 -7.98 -13.76 -5.65
CA LEU A 24 -6.66 -13.29 -6.13
C LEU A 24 -6.50 -13.57 -7.62
N GLN A 25 -6.83 -14.79 -8.07
CA GLN A 25 -6.73 -15.14 -9.48
C GLN A 25 -7.64 -14.27 -10.36
N LEU A 26 -8.91 -14.11 -9.98
CA LEU A 26 -9.87 -13.31 -10.74
C LEU A 26 -9.49 -11.82 -10.78
N ALA A 27 -9.02 -11.26 -9.67
CA ALA A 27 -8.58 -9.87 -9.63
C ALA A 27 -7.31 -9.67 -10.49
N SER A 28 -6.40 -10.65 -10.50
CA SER A 28 -5.21 -10.59 -11.36
C SER A 28 -5.56 -10.69 -12.84
N GLN A 29 -6.54 -11.51 -13.22
CA GLN A 29 -7.02 -11.61 -14.60
C GLN A 29 -7.67 -10.31 -15.08
N ALA A 30 -8.56 -9.73 -14.27
CA ALA A 30 -9.21 -8.46 -14.61
C ALA A 30 -8.18 -7.33 -14.76
N ASN A 31 -7.25 -7.20 -13.81
CA ASN A 31 -6.16 -6.25 -13.92
C ASN A 31 -5.28 -6.51 -15.16
N ALA A 32 -4.98 -7.78 -15.49
CA ALA A 32 -4.17 -8.11 -16.66
C ALA A 32 -4.83 -7.70 -17.99
N MET A 33 -6.16 -7.88 -18.09
CA MET A 33 -6.94 -7.49 -19.26
C MET A 33 -6.92 -5.98 -19.52
N SER A 34 -6.92 -5.16 -18.47
CA SER A 34 -6.80 -3.70 -18.56
C SER A 34 -5.34 -3.26 -18.78
N ALA A 35 -4.42 -3.83 -18.01
CA ALA A 35 -3.06 -3.32 -17.87
C ALA A 35 -2.12 -3.63 -19.05
N TYR A 36 -2.30 -4.77 -19.72
CA TYR A 36 -1.27 -5.30 -20.63
C TYR A 36 -1.59 -5.15 -22.11
N GLY A 37 -2.72 -4.50 -22.44
CA GLY A 37 -3.18 -4.33 -23.81
C GLY A 37 -3.27 -5.68 -24.53
N GLN A 38 -2.67 -5.76 -25.72
CA GLN A 38 -2.70 -6.98 -26.55
C GLN A 38 -1.54 -7.94 -26.29
N SER A 39 -0.69 -7.68 -25.28
CA SER A 39 0.40 -8.58 -24.93
C SER A 39 -0.12 -9.87 -24.29
N PRO A 40 0.28 -11.06 -24.79
CA PRO A 40 -0.06 -12.32 -24.13
C PRO A 40 0.46 -12.39 -22.69
N TRP A 41 -0.32 -13.02 -21.82
CA TRP A 41 -0.01 -13.15 -20.40
C TRP A 41 -0.38 -14.52 -19.84
N ALA A 42 0.26 -14.90 -18.73
CA ALA A 42 -0.04 -16.10 -17.97
C ALA A 42 0.01 -15.81 -16.46
N ILE A 43 -0.88 -16.42 -15.69
CA ILE A 43 -1.03 -16.16 -14.24
C ILE A 43 -0.96 -17.48 -13.45
N PRO A 44 0.24 -18.01 -13.13
CA PRO A 44 0.36 -19.13 -12.21
C PRO A 44 0.00 -18.72 -10.79
N MET A 45 -0.73 -19.59 -10.09
CA MET A 45 -1.21 -19.34 -8.73
C MET A 45 -0.62 -20.36 -7.74
N HIS A 46 -0.17 -19.87 -6.59
CA HIS A 46 0.31 -20.66 -5.48
C HIS A 46 -0.64 -20.54 -4.28
N THR A 47 -1.56 -21.52 -4.14
CA THR A 47 -2.51 -21.61 -3.01
C THR A 47 -2.03 -22.49 -1.86
N HIS A 48 -0.99 -23.31 -2.09
CA HIS A 48 -0.47 -24.28 -1.13
C HIS A 48 0.53 -23.67 -0.12
N GLN A 49 0.97 -22.43 -0.33
CA GLN A 49 1.92 -21.75 0.55
C GLN A 49 1.21 -20.99 1.67
N ALA A 50 1.97 -20.59 2.70
CA ALA A 50 1.42 -19.86 3.86
C ALA A 50 0.66 -18.59 3.47
N ASN A 51 1.15 -17.90 2.43
CA ASN A 51 0.58 -16.69 1.85
C ASN A 51 0.18 -16.98 0.39
N PRO A 52 -1.12 -17.16 0.11
CA PRO A 52 -1.60 -17.34 -1.27
C PRO A 52 -1.16 -16.15 -2.13
N HIS A 53 -0.52 -16.43 -3.26
CA HIS A 53 -0.09 -15.40 -4.20
C HIS A 53 -0.13 -15.90 -5.63
N VAL A 54 -0.09 -14.95 -6.55
CA VAL A 54 -0.04 -15.19 -7.98
C VAL A 54 1.25 -14.61 -8.54
N HIS A 55 1.75 -15.24 -9.58
CA HIS A 55 2.72 -14.64 -10.49
C HIS A 55 1.98 -14.17 -11.73
N VAL A 56 2.49 -13.13 -12.37
CA VAL A 56 1.99 -12.66 -13.66
C VAL A 56 3.18 -12.57 -14.60
N LEU A 57 3.13 -13.34 -15.68
CA LEU A 57 4.09 -13.30 -16.77
C LEU A 57 3.41 -12.60 -17.93
N VAL A 58 4.09 -11.64 -18.54
CA VAL A 58 3.58 -10.89 -19.68
C VAL A 58 4.66 -10.85 -20.74
N ARG A 59 4.31 -11.18 -21.98
CA ARG A 59 5.23 -11.04 -23.10
C ARG A 59 5.40 -9.55 -23.39
N ALA A 60 6.65 -9.09 -23.47
CA ALA A 60 6.94 -7.68 -23.68
C ALA A 60 6.44 -7.15 -25.04
N GLU A 61 6.14 -8.02 -25.99
CA GLU A 61 5.65 -7.68 -27.33
C GLU A 61 4.35 -8.43 -27.64
N SER A 62 3.37 -7.72 -28.20
CA SER A 62 2.11 -8.32 -28.66
C SER A 62 2.28 -9.11 -29.95
N ASP A 63 1.25 -9.85 -30.38
CA ASP A 63 1.30 -10.55 -31.67
C ASP A 63 1.32 -9.57 -32.87
N LEU A 64 0.98 -8.29 -32.65
CA LEU A 64 1.04 -7.22 -33.64
C LEU A 64 2.36 -6.42 -33.59
N GLY A 65 3.36 -6.86 -32.81
CA GLY A 65 4.65 -6.17 -32.70
C GLY A 65 4.67 -4.94 -31.77
N ALA A 66 3.56 -4.65 -31.08
CA ALA A 66 3.51 -3.53 -30.13
C ALA A 66 4.21 -3.91 -28.81
N ARG A 67 5.13 -3.06 -28.35
CA ARG A 67 5.89 -3.30 -27.11
C ARG A 67 5.20 -2.71 -25.88
N LEU A 68 5.01 -3.54 -24.86
CA LEU A 68 4.62 -3.12 -23.51
C LEU A 68 5.82 -2.47 -22.79
N ASN A 69 5.71 -1.19 -22.44
CA ASN A 69 6.79 -0.41 -21.81
C ASN A 69 6.32 0.29 -20.53
N PRO A 70 6.10 -0.46 -19.43
CA PRO A 70 5.52 0.10 -18.22
C PRO A 70 6.46 1.09 -17.54
N ARG A 71 5.94 2.26 -17.24
CA ARG A 71 6.58 3.29 -16.43
C ARG A 71 6.14 3.17 -14.97
N LYS A 72 6.78 3.96 -14.10
CA LYS A 72 6.48 3.94 -12.66
C LYS A 72 5.03 4.30 -12.34
N ALA A 73 4.42 5.18 -13.13
CA ALA A 73 3.02 5.57 -13.00
C ALA A 73 2.09 4.39 -13.30
N ASP A 74 2.31 3.70 -14.43
CA ASP A 74 1.56 2.51 -14.83
C ASP A 74 1.60 1.43 -13.74
N LEU A 75 2.77 1.18 -13.15
CA LEU A 75 2.89 0.24 -12.04
C LEU A 75 2.08 0.65 -10.80
N HIS A 76 1.87 1.95 -10.58
CA HIS A 76 0.99 2.41 -9.50
C HIS A 76 -0.48 2.21 -9.86
N GLU A 77 -0.88 2.57 -11.07
CA GLU A 77 -2.23 2.39 -11.59
C GLU A 77 -2.65 0.92 -11.54
N TRP A 78 -1.82 0.01 -12.02
CA TRP A 78 -2.07 -1.43 -11.95
C TRP A 78 -2.21 -1.93 -10.51
N ARG A 79 -1.46 -1.36 -9.56
CA ARG A 79 -1.66 -1.69 -8.13
C ARG A 79 -3.02 -1.18 -7.63
N MET A 80 -3.44 0.00 -8.05
CA MET A 80 -4.73 0.59 -7.65
C MET A 80 -5.90 -0.20 -8.23
N GLU A 81 -5.83 -0.57 -9.51
CA GLU A 81 -6.83 -1.38 -10.20
C GLU A 81 -6.92 -2.77 -9.60
N PHE A 82 -5.79 -3.46 -9.39
CA PHE A 82 -5.80 -4.75 -8.69
C PHE A 82 -6.44 -4.66 -7.29
N ALA A 83 -6.15 -3.60 -6.52
CA ALA A 83 -6.80 -3.39 -5.24
C ALA A 83 -8.31 -3.09 -5.38
N ALA A 84 -8.73 -2.40 -6.44
CA ALA A 84 -10.15 -2.16 -6.74
C ALA A 84 -10.88 -3.46 -7.08
N GLU A 85 -10.29 -4.31 -7.93
CA GLU A 85 -10.83 -5.63 -8.26
C GLU A 85 -10.99 -6.52 -7.02
N LEU A 86 -10.02 -6.47 -6.09
CA LEU A 86 -10.14 -7.17 -4.81
C LEU A 86 -11.29 -6.62 -3.95
N ARG A 87 -11.47 -5.30 -3.88
CA ARG A 87 -12.58 -4.68 -3.12
C ARG A 87 -13.94 -5.04 -3.70
N GLN A 88 -14.09 -5.07 -5.02
CA GLN A 88 -15.33 -5.52 -5.68
C GLN A 88 -15.70 -6.97 -5.32
N ARG A 89 -14.71 -7.79 -4.95
CA ARG A 89 -14.87 -9.18 -4.52
C ARG A 89 -14.93 -9.34 -2.99
N GLY A 90 -15.11 -8.24 -2.26
CA GLY A 90 -15.25 -8.24 -0.80
C GLY A 90 -13.94 -8.36 -0.02
N ILE A 91 -12.78 -8.26 -0.69
CA ILE A 91 -11.47 -8.28 -0.02
C ILE A 91 -11.02 -6.84 0.25
N ALA A 92 -10.86 -6.50 1.53
CA ALA A 92 -10.30 -5.22 1.94
C ALA A 92 -8.84 -5.10 1.47
N ALA A 93 -8.61 -4.26 0.44
CA ALA A 93 -7.30 -4.06 -0.16
C ALA A 93 -7.05 -2.58 -0.47
N ALA A 94 -5.82 -2.13 -0.25
CA ALA A 94 -5.37 -0.77 -0.52
C ALA A 94 -3.99 -0.76 -1.20
N ALA A 95 -3.81 0.16 -2.14
CA ALA A 95 -2.58 0.33 -2.91
C ALA A 95 -1.89 1.67 -2.59
N SER A 96 -1.62 1.93 -1.31
CA SER A 96 -1.02 3.20 -0.88
C SER A 96 0.51 3.19 -0.95
N HIS A 97 1.12 4.36 -1.14
CA HIS A 97 2.56 4.56 -0.96
C HIS A 97 2.91 4.62 0.54
N GLN A 98 4.16 4.32 0.91
CA GLN A 98 4.62 4.41 2.31
C GLN A 98 4.41 5.82 2.90
N ALA A 99 4.68 6.87 2.10
CA ALA A 99 4.51 8.26 2.51
C ALA A 99 3.05 8.56 2.90
N ALA A 100 2.08 8.05 2.14
CA ALA A 100 0.66 8.16 2.46
C ALA A 100 0.27 7.45 3.78
N ARG A 101 1.08 6.48 4.23
CA ARG A 101 0.92 5.78 5.52
C ARG A 101 1.78 6.37 6.65
N GLY A 102 2.48 7.48 6.40
CA GLY A 102 3.45 8.08 7.33
C GLY A 102 4.81 7.36 7.41
N VAL A 103 4.97 6.21 6.76
CA VAL A 103 6.16 5.34 6.93
C VAL A 103 7.35 5.82 6.08
N ALA A 104 8.56 5.76 6.64
CA ALA A 104 9.81 6.16 5.97
C ALA A 104 10.87 5.05 5.89
N LYS A 105 10.45 3.78 5.91
CA LYS A 105 11.36 2.63 5.99
C LYS A 105 11.98 2.23 4.64
N ASN A 106 13.28 1.94 4.65
CA ASN A 106 13.96 1.16 3.63
C ASN A 106 13.85 -0.33 3.98
N TYR A 107 13.26 -1.10 3.06
CA TYR A 107 13.23 -2.55 3.17
C TYR A 107 14.50 -3.14 2.55
N LEU A 108 15.05 -4.15 3.21
CA LEU A 108 16.13 -4.95 2.65
C LEU A 108 15.55 -5.97 1.67
N ASN A 109 16.28 -6.22 0.59
CA ASN A 109 15.96 -7.33 -0.30
C ASN A 109 16.19 -8.67 0.43
N ILE A 110 15.51 -9.74 0.01
CA ILE A 110 15.60 -11.06 0.67
C ILE A 110 17.06 -11.54 0.78
N TRP A 111 17.86 -11.36 -0.27
CA TRP A 111 19.28 -11.74 -0.23
C TRP A 111 20.08 -10.91 0.80
N GLN A 112 19.74 -9.63 1.00
CA GLN A 112 20.39 -8.78 2.01
C GLN A 112 20.02 -9.21 3.42
N VAL A 113 18.76 -9.62 3.63
CA VAL A 113 18.30 -10.19 4.90
C VAL A 113 19.10 -11.47 5.21
N LYS A 114 19.24 -12.38 4.23
CA LYS A 114 20.03 -13.61 4.38
C LYS A 114 21.50 -13.31 4.66
N ALA A 115 22.13 -12.48 3.83
CA ALA A 115 23.53 -12.10 3.98
C ALA A 115 23.80 -11.41 5.33
N GLN A 116 22.86 -10.62 5.85
CA GLN A 116 22.98 -10.00 7.17
C GLN A 116 22.93 -11.06 8.28
N GLY A 117 22.01 -12.02 8.21
CA GLY A 117 21.93 -13.14 9.17
C GLY A 117 23.19 -14.01 9.19
N GLU A 118 23.90 -14.09 8.06
CA GLU A 118 25.15 -14.83 7.91
C GLU A 118 26.41 -13.96 8.14
N GLY A 119 26.26 -12.69 8.52
CA GLY A 119 27.40 -11.77 8.74
C GLY A 119 28.16 -11.36 7.46
N ARG A 120 27.63 -11.67 6.27
CA ARG A 120 28.25 -11.39 4.96
C ARG A 120 27.94 -10.00 4.41
N LEU A 121 27.02 -9.27 5.03
CA LEU A 121 26.61 -7.94 4.55
C LEU A 121 27.64 -6.86 4.94
N ARG A 122 28.52 -6.50 4.00
CA ARG A 122 29.58 -5.49 4.21
C ARG A 122 29.06 -4.06 4.40
N ASN A 123 28.00 -3.67 3.70
CA ASN A 123 27.42 -2.32 3.77
C ASN A 123 25.98 -2.36 4.30
N GLN A 124 25.75 -1.70 5.44
CA GLN A 124 24.41 -1.56 5.98
C GLN A 124 23.71 -0.36 5.35
N ARG A 125 22.60 -0.62 4.65
CA ARG A 125 21.74 0.43 4.13
C ARG A 125 21.07 1.16 5.30
N ARG A 126 21.01 2.50 5.25
CA ARG A 126 20.23 3.30 6.21
C ARG A 126 18.80 2.77 6.27
N ARG A 127 18.31 2.47 7.48
CA ARG A 127 16.97 1.90 7.70
C ARG A 127 15.83 2.86 7.33
N HIS A 128 16.11 4.16 7.31
CA HIS A 128 15.13 5.22 7.07
C HIS A 128 15.49 6.08 5.86
N LYS A 129 14.47 6.50 5.12
CA LYS A 129 14.58 7.38 3.95
C LYS A 129 14.63 8.83 4.44
N ASN A 130 15.80 9.46 4.38
CA ASN A 130 15.97 10.83 4.84
C ASN A 130 16.52 11.76 3.74
N SER A 131 16.29 11.43 2.46
CA SER A 131 16.61 12.35 1.36
C SER A 131 15.58 13.48 1.30
N GLN A 132 15.98 14.63 0.74
CA GLN A 132 15.07 15.77 0.56
C GLN A 132 13.81 15.36 -0.21
N VAL A 133 13.98 14.67 -1.34
CA VAL A 133 12.87 14.09 -2.13
C VAL A 133 11.92 13.24 -1.28
N ALA A 134 12.44 12.44 -0.33
CA ALA A 134 11.61 11.62 0.53
C ALA A 134 10.83 12.45 1.56
N ARG A 135 11.41 13.55 2.05
CA ARG A 135 10.70 14.51 2.91
C ARG A 135 9.62 15.24 2.12
N ASP A 136 9.94 15.71 0.92
CA ASP A 136 8.99 16.41 0.04
C ASP A 136 7.80 15.51 -0.30
N THR A 137 8.05 14.25 -0.66
CA THR A 137 7.00 13.26 -0.93
C THR A 137 6.07 13.05 0.28
N ARG A 138 6.59 13.12 1.51
CA ARG A 138 5.75 13.02 2.72
C ARG A 138 4.98 14.31 2.98
N ALA A 139 5.60 15.46 2.74
CA ALA A 139 4.92 16.74 2.83
C ALA A 139 3.76 16.83 1.82
N ASP A 140 3.95 16.34 0.60
CA ASP A 140 2.88 16.19 -0.40
C ASP A 140 1.75 15.28 0.10
N ALA A 141 2.08 14.13 0.66
CA ALA A 141 1.08 13.22 1.22
C ALA A 141 0.29 13.86 2.38
N LEU A 142 0.96 14.61 3.25
CA LEU A 142 0.33 15.37 4.34
C LEU A 142 -0.61 16.44 3.80
N ARG A 143 -0.17 17.20 2.78
CA ARG A 143 -1.00 18.20 2.10
C ARG A 143 -2.24 17.56 1.49
N ALA A 144 -2.09 16.43 0.80
CA ALA A 144 -3.20 15.71 0.20
C ALA A 144 -4.22 15.24 1.25
N TRP A 145 -3.77 14.67 2.37
CA TRP A 145 -4.66 14.27 3.47
C TRP A 145 -5.41 15.45 4.08
N ASN A 146 -4.71 16.56 4.36
CA ASN A 146 -5.33 17.76 4.91
C ASN A 146 -6.34 18.39 3.93
N GLY A 147 -6.02 18.40 2.64
CA GLY A 147 -6.94 18.85 1.60
C GLY A 147 -8.21 18.00 1.55
N ALA A 148 -8.07 16.67 1.56
CA ALA A 148 -9.20 15.75 1.58
C ALA A 148 -10.07 15.93 2.84
N ALA A 149 -9.45 16.09 4.02
CA ALA A 149 -10.17 16.35 5.26
C ALA A 149 -10.90 17.71 5.24
N ALA A 150 -10.30 18.74 4.63
CA ALA A 150 -10.90 20.06 4.53
C ALA A 150 -12.14 20.06 3.61
N VAL A 151 -12.10 19.33 2.50
CA VAL A 151 -13.28 19.11 1.64
C VAL A 151 -14.32 18.27 2.40
N LEU A 152 -13.86 17.19 3.05
CA LEU A 152 -14.54 16.41 4.11
C LEU A 152 -15.48 17.24 5.00
N ALA A 153 -14.86 18.20 5.68
CA ALA A 153 -15.47 18.96 6.76
C ALA A 153 -16.52 19.96 6.29
N GLN A 154 -16.51 20.33 5.00
CA GLN A 154 -17.45 21.30 4.41
C GLN A 154 -18.74 20.64 3.92
N SER A 155 -18.83 19.31 3.93
CA SER A 155 -20.05 18.59 3.50
C SER A 155 -21.19 18.75 4.51
N ASP A 156 -22.42 18.89 4.01
CA ASP A 156 -23.63 18.91 4.83
C ASP A 156 -23.90 17.55 5.50
N LYS A 157 -23.39 16.47 4.91
CA LYS A 157 -23.55 15.10 5.43
C LYS A 157 -22.75 14.91 6.70
N TRP A 158 -23.35 14.30 7.71
CA TRP A 158 -22.66 14.06 8.98
C TRP A 158 -21.58 12.97 8.82
N GLU A 159 -21.79 12.01 7.90
CA GLU A 159 -20.86 10.93 7.58
C GLU A 159 -19.53 11.48 7.08
N ASP A 160 -19.58 12.45 6.15
CA ASP A 160 -18.40 13.09 5.57
C ASP A 160 -17.64 13.91 6.63
N ARG A 161 -18.36 14.68 7.45
CA ARG A 161 -17.76 15.43 8.57
C ARG A 161 -17.14 14.51 9.61
N ASN A 162 -17.76 13.35 9.86
CA ASN A 162 -17.18 12.34 10.75
C ASN A 162 -15.93 11.69 10.15
N LEU A 163 -15.95 11.39 8.85
CA LEU A 163 -14.79 10.88 8.13
C LEU A 163 -13.63 11.89 8.14
N ALA A 164 -13.92 13.19 7.99
CA ALA A 164 -12.90 14.25 8.12
C ALA A 164 -12.19 14.20 9.47
N ARG A 165 -12.93 14.03 10.58
CA ARG A 165 -12.33 13.87 11.92
C ARG A 165 -11.43 12.63 12.01
N GLN A 166 -11.87 11.50 11.45
CA GLN A 166 -11.08 10.27 11.43
C GLN A 166 -9.80 10.43 10.60
N VAL A 167 -9.86 11.11 9.46
CA VAL A 167 -8.69 11.43 8.63
C VAL A 167 -7.70 12.30 9.40
N LEU A 168 -8.17 13.36 10.07
CA LEU A 168 -7.31 14.23 10.87
C LEU A 168 -6.68 13.48 12.05
N GLN A 169 -7.45 12.61 12.72
CA GLN A 169 -6.92 11.75 13.76
C GLN A 169 -5.81 10.83 13.20
N PHE A 170 -6.05 10.19 12.07
CA PHE A 170 -5.05 9.36 11.40
C PHE A 170 -3.77 10.15 11.07
N VAL A 171 -3.90 11.35 10.49
CA VAL A 171 -2.74 12.22 10.19
C VAL A 171 -1.96 12.60 11.44
N ASN A 172 -2.64 12.79 12.57
CA ASN A 172 -2.01 13.14 13.84
C ASN A 172 -1.34 11.94 14.53
N THR A 173 -1.84 10.73 14.33
CA THR A 173 -1.33 9.51 14.98
C THR A 173 -0.46 8.64 14.08
N MET A 174 -0.44 8.88 12.77
CA MET A 174 0.34 8.05 11.86
C MET A 174 1.82 8.13 12.22
N PRO A 175 2.59 7.05 12.01
CA PRO A 175 4.00 6.98 12.37
C PRO A 175 4.83 7.81 11.39
N LEU A 176 4.67 9.13 11.43
CA LEU A 176 5.69 10.07 11.03
C LEU A 176 6.86 9.75 11.96
N GLU A 177 7.84 8.99 11.47
CA GLU A 177 9.10 8.86 12.20
C GLU A 177 9.49 10.26 12.66
N ARG A 178 9.57 10.46 13.98
CA ARG A 178 9.59 11.76 14.65
C ARG A 178 10.79 12.57 14.15
N GLU A 179 10.61 13.29 13.04
CA GLU A 179 11.55 14.25 12.52
C GLU A 179 11.19 15.63 13.08
N PRO A 180 12.04 16.23 13.93
CA PRO A 180 11.76 17.54 14.53
C PRO A 180 11.54 18.65 13.49
N ALA A 181 12.04 18.48 12.26
CA ALA A 181 11.86 19.43 11.16
C ALA A 181 10.41 19.58 10.65
N ILE A 182 9.57 18.55 10.78
CA ILE A 182 8.16 18.61 10.35
C ILE A 182 7.27 19.23 11.44
N LEU A 183 7.62 19.04 12.71
CA LEU A 183 6.95 19.68 13.85
C LEU A 183 7.21 21.19 13.90
N ALA A 184 8.38 21.66 13.45
CA ALA A 184 8.71 23.08 13.37
C ALA A 184 7.79 23.86 12.40
N GLN A 185 7.26 23.20 11.36
CA GLN A 185 6.32 23.82 10.41
C GLN A 185 4.87 23.85 10.92
N ARG A 186 4.56 23.20 12.06
CA ARG A 186 3.23 23.27 12.70
C ARG A 186 3.04 24.53 13.54
N GLY A 187 4.10 25.31 13.79
CA GLY A 187 4.09 26.45 14.72
C GLY A 187 4.06 27.84 14.08
N THR A 188 4.17 27.98 12.77
CA THR A 188 4.10 29.30 12.12
C THR A 188 2.68 29.60 11.66
N ALA A 189 1.81 29.86 12.63
CA ALA A 189 0.66 30.72 12.38
C ALA A 189 1.17 32.12 11.97
N PRO A 190 0.50 32.84 11.06
CA PRO A 190 0.86 34.23 10.75
C PRO A 190 0.76 35.05 12.04
N ARG A 191 1.89 35.58 12.51
CA ARG A 191 1.86 36.66 13.49
C ARG A 191 1.26 37.87 12.79
N GLU A 192 0.04 38.23 13.18
CA GLU A 192 -0.52 39.54 12.89
C GLU A 192 0.51 40.59 13.29
N ARG A 193 1.06 41.30 12.30
CA ARG A 193 1.83 42.51 12.54
C ARG A 193 0.81 43.60 12.82
N GLY A 194 0.82 44.08 14.06
CA GLY A 194 -0.10 45.07 14.58
C GLY A 194 -0.17 46.34 13.73
N LEU A 195 -1.40 46.82 13.59
CA LEU A 195 -1.69 48.24 13.43
C LEU A 195 -1.47 48.91 14.78
N GLU A 196 -0.36 49.62 14.92
CA GLU A 196 -0.28 50.74 15.85
C GLU A 196 0.31 51.95 15.12
N ARG A 197 -0.50 53.02 15.13
CA ARG A 197 -0.30 54.41 14.70
C ARG A 197 -0.62 54.74 13.24
#